data_AF-A0A1Y0M4Q9-F1
#
_entry.id   AF-A0A1Y0M4Q9-F1
#
_cell.length_a   1.000
_cell.length_b   1.000
_cell.length_c   1.000
_cell.angle_alpha   90.00
_cell.angle_beta   90.00
_cell.angle_gamma   90.00
#
_symmetry.space_group_name_H-M   'P 1'
#
loop_
_entity.id
_entity.type
_entity.pdbx_description
1 polymer ?
#
loop_
_entity_poly.entity_id
_entity_poly.type
_entity_poly.pdbx_seq_one_letter_code
_entity_poly.pdbx_strand_id
1 'polypeptide(L)'
;MSNKTNMLGAFSPYSCEINNDSKTAFDEAIKGLLGVIYTPVAVSQQVVAGMNYHFFCNTESVTRHPVIGAVIVSVYKPLKGDAHIINIKEIN
;
A
#
# COMPACT_ATOMS: atom_id res chain seq x y z
N MET A 1 -7.86 23.38 12.92
CA MET A 1 -6.41 23.10 12.96
C MET A 1 -6.23 21.79 13.73
N SER A 2 -6.01 20.68 13.04
CA SER A 2 -5.80 19.38 13.69
C SER A 2 -4.30 19.19 13.91
N ASN A 3 -3.86 19.22 15.16
CA ASN A 3 -2.48 18.92 15.55
C ASN A 3 -2.22 17.43 15.29
N LYS A 4 -1.71 17.09 14.10
CA LYS A 4 -1.12 15.79 13.83
C LYS A 4 0.14 15.68 14.69
N THR A 5 0.04 14.99 15.81
CA THR A 5 1.18 14.54 16.61
C THR A 5 2.05 13.63 15.74
N ASN A 6 3.08 14.20 15.12
CA ASN A 6 4.02 13.47 14.27
C ASN A 6 5.00 12.69 15.17
N MET A 7 4.58 11.54 15.68
CA MET A 7 5.49 10.62 16.37
C MET A 7 6.50 10.09 15.33
N LEU A 8 7.78 10.33 15.57
CA LEU A 8 8.85 9.90 14.67
C LEU A 8 8.78 8.38 14.49
N GLY A 9 8.66 7.93 13.24
CA GLY A 9 8.55 6.51 12.91
C GLY A 9 7.16 5.91 13.11
N ALA A 10 6.10 6.69 13.36
CA ALA A 10 4.73 6.18 13.28
C ALA A 10 4.19 6.22 11.83
N PHE A 11 3.20 5.40 11.55
CA PHE A 11 2.41 5.52 10.33
C PHE A 11 1.59 6.80 10.34
N SER A 12 1.56 7.49 9.20
CA SER A 12 0.68 8.63 8.99
C SER A 12 -0.78 8.17 8.96
N PRO A 13 -1.75 9.05 9.27
CA PRO A 13 -3.15 8.75 9.01
C PRO A 13 -3.37 8.42 7.53
N TYR A 14 -4.27 7.48 7.24
CA TYR A 14 -4.63 7.17 5.86
C TYR A 14 -5.11 8.43 5.13
N SER A 15 -4.61 8.62 3.93
CA SER A 15 -5.01 9.67 3.00
C SER A 15 -5.38 9.05 1.66
N CYS A 16 -6.39 9.61 1.00
CA CYS A 16 -6.73 9.26 -0.38
C CYS A 16 -5.76 9.90 -1.40
N GLU A 17 -4.83 10.74 -0.93
CA GLU A 17 -3.80 11.37 -1.76
C GLU A 17 -2.62 10.42 -1.95
N ILE A 18 -2.66 9.65 -3.03
CA ILE A 18 -1.55 8.80 -3.45
C ILE A 18 -0.61 9.62 -4.32
N ASN A 19 0.52 10.03 -3.74
CA ASN A 19 1.57 10.76 -4.46
C ASN A 19 2.35 9.86 -5.42
N ASN A 20 3.14 10.47 -6.32
CA ASN A 20 3.92 9.72 -7.32
C ASN A 20 4.89 8.71 -6.70
N ASP A 21 5.50 9.04 -5.55
CA ASP A 21 6.48 8.15 -4.89
C ASP A 21 5.81 6.89 -4.34
N SER A 22 4.68 7.04 -3.65
CA SER A 22 3.90 5.92 -3.13
C SER A 22 3.28 5.10 -4.25
N LYS A 23 2.80 5.76 -5.32
CA LYS A 23 2.32 5.05 -6.52
C LYS A 23 3.42 4.22 -7.17
N THR A 24 4.60 4.80 -7.36
CA THR A 24 5.75 4.09 -7.96
C THR A 24 6.15 2.90 -7.09
N ALA A 25 6.24 3.08 -5.77
CA ALA A 25 6.53 1.98 -4.85
C ALA A 25 5.45 0.89 -4.88
N PHE A 26 4.18 1.26 -5.02
CA PHE A 26 3.10 0.29 -5.18
C PHE A 26 3.24 -0.49 -6.49
N ASP A 27 3.37 0.21 -7.62
CA ASP A 27 3.47 -0.38 -8.96
C ASP A 27 4.67 -1.32 -9.07
N GLU A 28 5.82 -0.95 -8.49
CA GLU A 28 7.00 -1.81 -8.36
C GLU A 28 6.69 -3.06 -7.53
N ALA A 29 6.05 -2.91 -6.37
CA ALA A 29 5.82 -4.00 -5.44
C ALA A 29 4.80 -5.02 -5.95
N ILE A 30 3.76 -4.58 -6.67
CA ILE A 30 2.75 -5.48 -7.25
C ILE A 30 3.16 -6.05 -8.60
N LYS A 31 4.28 -5.60 -9.18
CA LYS A 31 4.76 -6.07 -10.47
C LYS A 31 5.00 -7.58 -10.42
N GLY A 32 4.24 -8.33 -11.21
CA GLY A 32 4.32 -9.79 -11.27
C GLY A 32 3.34 -10.52 -10.35
N LEU A 33 2.54 -9.80 -9.55
CA LEU A 33 1.43 -10.40 -8.81
C LEU A 33 0.24 -10.59 -9.77
N LEU A 34 -0.15 -11.83 -10.00
CA LEU A 34 -1.19 -12.22 -10.95
C LEU A 34 -2.40 -12.84 -10.22
N GLY A 35 -3.55 -12.85 -10.88
CA GLY A 35 -4.78 -13.50 -10.41
C GLY A 35 -5.70 -12.63 -9.56
N VAL A 36 -5.22 -11.49 -9.05
CA VAL A 36 -6.02 -10.48 -8.34
C VAL A 36 -5.60 -9.08 -8.79
N ILE A 37 -6.57 -8.23 -9.09
CA ILE A 37 -6.37 -6.81 -9.37
C ILE A 37 -6.42 -6.07 -8.04
N TYR A 38 -5.35 -5.33 -7.71
CA TYR A 38 -5.27 -4.50 -6.50
C TYR A 38 -5.39 -3.03 -6.89
N THR A 39 -6.46 -2.38 -6.48
CA THR A 39 -6.69 -0.95 -6.75
C THR A 39 -6.52 -0.15 -5.46
N PRO A 40 -5.42 0.63 -5.30
CA PRO A 40 -5.18 1.39 -4.09
C PRO A 40 -6.16 2.58 -3.98
N VAL A 41 -6.83 2.70 -2.84
CA VAL A 41 -7.82 3.76 -2.54
C VAL A 41 -7.27 4.77 -1.54
N ALA A 42 -6.51 4.29 -0.56
CA ALA A 42 -5.87 5.13 0.44
C ALA A 42 -4.49 4.60 0.80
N VAL A 43 -3.59 5.50 1.22
CA VAL A 43 -2.24 5.18 1.64
C VAL A 43 -1.95 5.76 3.01
N SER A 44 -1.27 4.97 3.84
CA SER A 44 -0.60 5.39 5.06
C SER A 44 0.90 5.15 4.89
N GLN A 45 1.73 6.07 5.39
CA GLN A 45 3.16 6.12 5.11
C GLN A 45 3.95 6.22 6.41
N GLN A 46 5.10 5.57 6.46
CA GLN A 46 6.01 5.61 7.62
C GLN A 46 7.44 5.73 7.13
N VAL A 47 8.16 6.72 7.65
CA VAL A 47 9.59 6.92 7.38
C VAL A 47 10.40 5.98 8.27
N VAL A 48 11.27 5.18 7.65
CA VAL A 48 12.19 4.24 8.30
C VAL A 48 13.58 4.36 7.66
N ALA A 49 14.41 3.31 7.65
CA ALA A 49 15.57 3.22 6.75
C ALA A 49 15.11 2.97 5.29
N GLY A 50 14.35 3.91 4.74
CA GLY A 50 13.52 3.75 3.55
C GLY A 50 12.09 4.23 3.84
N MET A 51 11.12 3.68 3.11
CA MET A 51 9.71 4.04 3.26
C MET A 51 8.85 2.79 3.38
N ASN A 52 8.03 2.74 4.43
CA ASN A 52 6.96 1.77 4.56
C ASN A 52 5.65 2.40 4.09
N TYR A 53 4.85 1.63 3.37
CA TYR A 53 3.53 2.01 2.91
C TYR A 53 2.50 0.95 3.31
N HIS A 54 1.32 1.41 3.68
CA HIS A 54 0.12 0.59 3.82
C HIS A 54 -0.92 1.12 2.84
N PHE A 55 -1.21 0.35 1.81
CA PHE A 55 -2.24 0.65 0.84
C PHE A 55 -3.51 -0.09 1.22
N PHE A 56 -4.58 0.65 1.48
CA PHE A 56 -5.91 0.08 1.48
C PHE A 56 -6.33 -0.10 0.02
N CYS A 57 -6.51 -1.35 -0.40
CA CYS A 57 -6.80 -1.72 -1.77
C CYS A 57 -8.14 -2.42 -1.86
N ASN A 58 -8.93 -2.05 -2.87
CA ASN A 58 -10.00 -2.92 -3.35
C ASN A 58 -9.38 -4.04 -4.19
N THR A 59 -9.89 -5.24 -4.03
CA THR A 59 -9.41 -6.42 -4.76
C THR A 59 -10.50 -7.02 -5.61
N GLU A 60 -10.14 -7.45 -6.82
CA GLU A 60 -11.02 -8.20 -7.71
C GLU A 60 -10.25 -9.41 -8.27
N SER A 61 -10.77 -10.63 -8.06
CA SER A 61 -10.13 -11.83 -8.61
C SER A 61 -10.36 -11.95 -10.13
N VAL A 62 -9.31 -12.33 -10.85
CA VAL A 62 -9.35 -12.48 -12.31
C VAL A 62 -9.85 -13.89 -12.67
N THR A 63 -11.11 -14.17 -12.30
CA THR A 63 -11.79 -15.47 -12.50
C THR A 63 -13.13 -15.29 -13.21
N ARG A 64 -13.72 -16.37 -13.75
CA ARG A 64 -15.04 -16.32 -14.44
C ARG A 64 -16.14 -15.69 -13.56
N HIS A 65 -16.07 -15.94 -12.25
CA HIS A 65 -16.89 -15.28 -11.24
C HIS A 65 -15.92 -14.54 -10.32
N PRO A 66 -15.78 -13.21 -10.48
CA PRO A 66 -14.88 -12.41 -9.65
C PRO A 66 -15.34 -12.39 -8.18
N VAL A 67 -14.37 -12.53 -7.29
CA VAL A 67 -14.54 -12.28 -5.86
C VAL A 67 -14.02 -10.88 -5.59
N ILE A 68 -14.88 -10.04 -5.03
CA ILE A 68 -14.55 -8.65 -4.66
C ILE A 68 -14.25 -8.62 -3.16
N GLY A 69 -13.21 -7.90 -2.78
CA GLY A 69 -12.81 -7.76 -1.38
C GLY A 69 -12.02 -6.48 -1.13
N ALA A 70 -11.52 -6.36 0.10
CA ALA A 70 -10.63 -5.29 0.50
C ALA A 70 -9.46 -5.86 1.29
N VAL A 71 -8.26 -5.35 1.01
CA VAL A 71 -7.02 -5.78 1.66
C VAL A 71 -6.16 -4.57 2.03
N ILE A 72 -5.29 -4.75 3.02
CA ILE A 72 -4.17 -3.85 3.27
C ILE A 72 -2.93 -4.48 2.66
N VAL A 73 -2.42 -3.88 1.59
CA VAL A 73 -1.12 -4.24 1.00
C VAL A 73 -0.04 -3.42 1.71
N SER A 74 0.84 -4.12 2.40
CA SER A 74 1.99 -3.51 3.05
C SER A 74 3.19 -3.61 2.13
N VAL A 75 3.84 -2.49 1.86
CA VAL A 75 4.98 -2.37 0.93
C VAL A 75 6.15 -1.71 1.64
N TYR A 76 7.36 -2.22 1.40
CA TYR A 76 8.60 -1.58 1.83
C TYR A 76 9.42 -1.16 0.61
N LYS A 77 9.78 0.13 0.54
CA LYS A 77 10.72 0.70 -0.43
C LYS A 77 12.06 0.98 0.28
N PRO A 78 13.12 0.22 -0.02
CA PRO A 78 14.44 0.51 0.53
C PRO A 78 15.03 1.79 -0.08
N LEU A 79 16.05 2.36 0.56
CA LEU A 79 16.78 3.53 0.04
C LEU A 79 17.46 3.26 -1.31
N LYS A 80 17.79 1.99 -1.58
CA LYS A 80 18.36 1.52 -2.85
C LYS A 80 17.69 0.20 -3.22
N GLY A 81 17.21 0.11 -4.46
CA GLY A 81 16.51 -1.07 -4.98
C GLY A 81 15.00 -0.86 -5.12
N ASP A 82 14.30 -1.92 -5.50
CA ASP A 82 12.88 -1.89 -5.85
C ASP A 82 11.99 -2.11 -4.60
N ALA A 83 10.80 -1.53 -4.62
CA ALA A 83 9.80 -1.82 -3.60
C ALA A 83 9.33 -3.27 -3.69
N HIS A 84 8.98 -3.84 -2.55
CA HIS A 84 8.43 -5.19 -2.47
C HIS A 84 7.34 -5.28 -1.41
N ILE A 85 6.42 -6.21 -1.62
CA ILE A 85 5.33 -6.51 -0.69
C ILE A 85 5.93 -7.20 0.53
N ILE A 86 5.60 -6.68 1.72
CA ILE A 86 5.95 -7.31 3.00
C ILE A 86 4.79 -8.14 3.54
N ASN A 87 3.55 -7.74 3.25
CA ASN A 87 2.35 -8.44 3.72
C ASN A 87 1.12 -8.04 2.90
N ILE A 88 0.17 -8.97 2.76
CA ILE A 88 -1.19 -8.69 2.26
C ILE A 88 -2.15 -9.20 3.32
N LYS A 89 -2.92 -8.29 3.92
CA LYS A 89 -3.87 -8.63 4.97
C LYS A 89 -5.29 -8.37 4.49
N GLU A 90 -6.12 -9.40 4.48
CA GLU A 90 -7.56 -9.26 4.25
C GLU A 90 -8.23 -8.48 5.38
N ILE A 91 -9.23 -7.68 5.02
CA ILE A 91 -10.07 -6.94 5.96
C ILE A 91 -11.39 -7.69 6.05
N ASN A 92 -11.54 -8.47 7.13
CA ASN A 92 -12.79 -9.14 7.52
C ASN A 92 -13.49 -8.35 8.62
#